data_AF-A0A547LIM3-F1
#
_entry.id   AF-A0A547LIM3-F1
#
_cell.length_a   1.000
_cell.length_b   1.000
_cell.length_c   1.000
_cell.angle_alpha   90.00
_cell.angle_beta   90.00
_cell.angle_gamma   90.00
#
_symmetry.space_group_name_H-M   'P 1'
#
loop_
_entity.id
_entity.type
_entity.pdbx_description
1 polymer ?
#
loop_
_entity_poly.entity_id
_entity_poly.type
_entity_poly.pdbx_seq_one_letter_code
_entity_poly.pdbx_strand_id
1 'polypeptide(L)'
;MSDFNWSTSEKKLARHAFDTALETALAKTMAEFKSKAGAVTQPSEMWELEDYLRERRRDIDRTFDYRYSQLLYVFAQLIRAGYLDEKLLVGLSQDKRDVIQRDLAFVASRSASFP
;
A
#
# COMPACT_ATOMS: atom_id res chain seq x y z
N MET A 1 9.93 13.55 -13.91
CA MET A 1 10.10 12.72 -12.69
C MET A 1 11.59 12.70 -12.40
N SER A 2 12.00 13.04 -11.19
CA SER A 2 13.41 13.02 -10.80
C SER A 2 13.90 11.58 -10.82
N ASP A 3 14.93 11.27 -11.61
CA ASP A 3 15.58 9.96 -11.56
C ASP A 3 16.38 9.88 -10.26
N PHE A 4 15.72 9.37 -9.22
CA PHE A 4 16.40 9.11 -7.96
C PHE A 4 17.45 8.03 -8.18
N ASN A 5 18.71 8.34 -7.88
CA ASN A 5 19.72 7.31 -7.84
C ASN A 5 19.48 6.42 -6.61
N TRP A 6 19.29 5.12 -6.85
CA TRP A 6 19.05 4.13 -5.81
C TRP A 6 20.33 3.36 -5.53
N SER A 7 20.91 3.57 -4.36
CA SER A 7 22.05 2.78 -3.89
C SER A 7 21.65 1.31 -3.65
N THR A 8 22.63 0.41 -3.64
CA THR A 8 22.38 -1.01 -3.36
C THR A 8 21.71 -1.24 -2.01
N SER A 9 22.08 -0.47 -0.98
CA SER A 9 21.49 -0.54 0.35
C SER A 9 20.03 -0.07 0.34
N GLU A 10 19.73 1.05 -0.33
CA GLU A 10 18.36 1.54 -0.45
C GLU A 10 17.48 0.60 -1.26
N LYS A 11 17.99 -0.04 -2.31
CA LYS A 11 17.24 -1.05 -3.08
C LYS A 11 16.85 -2.24 -2.20
N LYS A 12 17.77 -2.74 -1.37
CA LYS A 12 17.49 -3.84 -0.44
C LYS A 12 16.45 -3.44 0.61
N LEU A 13 16.59 -2.25 1.19
CA LEU A 13 15.63 -1.72 2.16
C LEU A 13 14.25 -1.53 1.53
N ALA A 14 14.19 -0.91 0.35
CA ALA A 14 12.94 -0.66 -0.36
C ALA A 14 12.25 -1.96 -0.76
N ARG A 15 13.01 -2.97 -1.20
CA ARG A 15 12.45 -4.30 -1.46
C ARG A 15 11.86 -4.91 -0.21
N HIS A 16 12.59 -4.87 0.90
CA HIS A 16 12.11 -5.41 2.17
C HIS A 16 10.83 -4.71 2.63
N ALA A 17 10.81 -3.38 2.64
CA ALA A 17 9.64 -2.60 3.02
C ALA A 17 8.43 -2.90 2.12
N PHE A 18 8.65 -3.04 0.81
CA PHE A 18 7.60 -3.39 -0.14
C PHE A 18 7.02 -4.78 0.11
N ASP A 19 7.89 -5.79 0.28
CA ASP A 19 7.46 -7.16 0.55
C ASP A 19 6.70 -7.26 1.88
N THR A 20 7.20 -6.61 2.93
CA THR A 20 6.52 -6.56 4.24
C THR A 20 5.17 -5.86 4.16
N ALA A 21 5.04 -4.80 3.35
CA ALA A 21 3.76 -4.15 3.12
C ALA A 21 2.77 -5.05 2.36
N LEU A 22 3.26 -5.83 1.39
CA LEU A 22 2.44 -6.78 0.64
C LEU A 22 1.93 -7.90 1.54
N GLU A 23 2.80 -8.47 2.37
CA GLU A 23 2.42 -9.47 3.38
C GLU A 23 1.35 -8.90 4.33
N THR A 24 1.53 -7.66 4.80
CA THR A 24 0.56 -6.98 5.67
C THR A 24 -0.80 -6.79 4.97
N ALA A 25 -0.80 -6.35 3.71
CA ALA A 25 -2.03 -6.18 2.92
C ALA A 25 -2.77 -7.50 2.70
N LEU A 26 -2.03 -8.57 2.39
CA LEU A 26 -2.60 -9.92 2.22
C LEU A 26 -3.13 -10.47 3.55
N ALA A 27 -2.41 -10.27 4.66
CA ALA A 27 -2.84 -10.70 5.98
C ALA A 27 -4.13 -9.99 6.42
N LYS A 28 -4.22 -8.67 6.21
CA LYS A 28 -5.45 -7.90 6.45
C LYS A 28 -6.61 -8.39 5.57
N THR A 29 -6.37 -8.58 4.27
CA THR A 29 -7.38 -9.10 3.34
C THR A 29 -7.88 -10.49 3.78
N MET A 30 -6.98 -11.36 4.21
CA MET A 30 -7.31 -12.69 4.73
C MET A 30 -8.15 -12.62 6.02
N ALA A 31 -7.81 -11.72 6.94
CA ALA A 31 -8.59 -11.53 8.17
C ALA A 31 -10.00 -11.01 7.87
N GLU A 32 -10.13 -10.01 7.00
CA GLU A 32 -11.42 -9.48 6.56
C GLU A 32 -12.25 -10.54 5.83
N PHE A 33 -11.62 -11.34 4.96
CA PHE A 33 -12.26 -12.47 4.30
C PHE A 33 -12.83 -13.47 5.32
N LYS A 34 -12.02 -13.92 6.29
CA LYS A 34 -12.48 -14.85 7.33
C LYS A 34 -13.66 -14.30 8.12
N SER A 35 -13.61 -13.01 8.47
CA SER A 35 -14.71 -12.34 9.16
C SER A 35 -15.99 -12.30 8.32
N LYS A 36 -15.90 -11.96 7.04
CA LYS A 36 -17.05 -11.92 6.13
C LYS A 36 -17.61 -13.32 5.88
N ALA A 37 -16.74 -14.29 5.59
CA ALA A 37 -17.12 -15.69 5.38
C ALA A 37 -17.85 -16.28 6.59
N GLY A 38 -17.40 -15.97 7.80
CA GLY A 38 -18.06 -16.42 9.03
C GLY A 38 -19.44 -15.79 9.28
N ALA A 39 -19.75 -14.67 8.62
CA ALA A 39 -21.04 -13.99 8.70
C ALA A 39 -22.01 -14.38 7.57
N VAL A 40 -21.57 -15.15 6.57
CA VAL A 40 -22.42 -15.61 5.47
C VAL A 40 -23.46 -16.59 6.00
N THR A 41 -24.72 -16.31 5.69
CA THR A 41 -25.89 -17.12 6.07
C THR A 41 -26.66 -17.65 4.86
N GLN A 42 -26.49 -17.02 3.69
CA GLN A 42 -27.21 -17.37 2.46
C GLN A 42 -26.26 -17.59 1.27
N PRO A 43 -26.61 -18.48 0.32
CA PRO A 43 -25.80 -18.72 -0.87
C PRO A 43 -25.56 -17.47 -1.75
N SER A 44 -26.43 -16.46 -1.73
CA SER A 44 -26.22 -15.22 -2.49
C SER A 44 -25.05 -14.40 -1.96
N GLU A 45 -24.88 -14.35 -0.64
CA GLU A 45 -23.79 -13.61 0.03
C GLU A 45 -22.41 -14.23 -0.27
N MET A 46 -22.37 -15.50 -0.69
CA MET A 46 -21.15 -16.14 -1.17
C MET A 46 -20.60 -15.45 -2.43
N TRP A 47 -21.48 -15.00 -3.33
CA TRP A 47 -21.07 -14.29 -4.55
C TRP A 47 -20.64 -12.86 -4.26
N GLU A 48 -21.29 -12.18 -3.32
CA GLU A 48 -20.84 -10.86 -2.83
C GLU A 48 -19.44 -10.94 -2.21
N LEU A 49 -19.13 -12.04 -1.51
CA LEU A 49 -17.79 -12.28 -0.97
C LEU A 49 -16.76 -12.56 -2.07
N GLU A 50 -17.14 -13.24 -3.15
CA GLU A 50 -16.28 -13.46 -4.32
C GLU A 50 -15.96 -12.14 -5.04
N ASP A 51 -16.99 -11.32 -5.28
CA ASP A 51 -16.84 -10.00 -5.89
C ASP A 51 -15.92 -9.11 -5.03
N TYR A 52 -16.13 -9.11 -3.72
CA TYR A 52 -15.24 -8.41 -2.77
C TYR A 52 -13.78 -8.87 -2.91
N LEU A 53 -13.52 -10.17 -2.96
CA LEU A 53 -12.15 -10.69 -3.12
C LEU A 53 -11.54 -10.30 -4.47
N ARG A 54 -12.35 -10.30 -5.54
CA ARG A 54 -11.92 -9.91 -6.88
C ARG A 54 -11.52 -8.43 -6.92
N GLU A 55 -12.30 -7.56 -6.30
CA GLU A 55 -11.98 -6.14 -6.15
C GLU A 55 -10.70 -5.94 -5.34
N ARG A 56 -10.58 -6.58 -4.17
CA ARG A 56 -9.38 -6.50 -3.34
C ARG A 56 -8.11 -6.94 -4.08
N ARG A 57 -8.18 -8.03 -4.84
CA ARG A 57 -7.06 -8.49 -5.67
C ARG A 57 -6.66 -7.43 -6.70
N ARG A 58 -7.63 -6.87 -7.42
CA ARG A 58 -7.37 -5.83 -8.41
C ARG A 58 -6.74 -4.58 -7.80
N ASP A 59 -7.18 -4.18 -6.61
CA ASP A 59 -6.64 -3.03 -5.91
C ASP A 59 -5.20 -3.26 -5.43
N ILE A 60 -4.90 -4.45 -4.90
CA ILE A 60 -3.54 -4.85 -4.54
C ILE A 60 -2.65 -4.85 -5.79
N ASP A 61 -3.08 -5.51 -6.88
CA ASP A 61 -2.30 -5.60 -8.12
C ASP A 61 -2.01 -4.21 -8.74
N ARG A 62 -2.93 -3.25 -8.57
CA ARG A 62 -2.74 -1.86 -9.02
C ARG A 62 -1.83 -1.05 -8.12
N THR A 63 -1.92 -1.24 -6.82
CA THR A 63 -1.18 -0.45 -5.82
C THR A 63 0.27 -0.91 -5.73
N PHE A 64 0.51 -2.22 -5.79
CA PHE A 64 1.82 -2.82 -5.62
C PHE A 64 2.62 -2.83 -6.93
N ASP A 65 2.97 -1.65 -7.41
CA ASP A 65 3.81 -1.44 -8.59
C ASP A 65 5.29 -1.30 -8.22
N TYR A 66 6.06 -2.37 -8.39
CA TYR A 66 7.48 -2.39 -8.06
C TYR A 66 8.37 -1.82 -9.19
N ARG A 67 8.15 -0.55 -9.53
CA ARG A 67 9.01 0.21 -10.45
C ARG A 67 9.69 1.34 -9.67
N TYR A 68 11.02 1.42 -9.71
CA TYR A 68 11.79 2.42 -8.96
C TYR A 68 11.37 3.87 -9.22
N SER A 69 10.87 4.18 -10.41
CA SER A 69 10.34 5.50 -10.75
C SER A 69 9.02 5.81 -10.05
N GLN A 70 8.23 4.80 -9.68
CA GLN A 70 6.93 4.92 -8.99
C GLN A 70 7.03 4.62 -7.49
N LEU A 71 8.14 4.03 -7.05
CA LEU A 71 8.22 3.38 -5.74
C LEU A 71 8.01 4.33 -4.55
N LEU A 72 8.44 5.59 -4.66
CA LEU A 72 8.20 6.59 -3.60
C LEU A 72 6.71 6.92 -3.47
N TYR A 73 6.02 7.10 -4.60
CA TYR A 73 4.58 7.33 -4.62
C TYR A 73 3.81 6.12 -4.09
N VAL A 74 4.22 4.91 -4.49
CA VAL A 74 3.67 3.65 -3.96
C VAL A 74 3.86 3.56 -2.45
N PHE A 75 5.03 3.89 -1.90
CA PHE A 75 5.24 3.91 -0.45
C PHE A 75 4.32 4.90 0.27
N ALA A 76 4.12 6.10 -0.26
CA ALA A 76 3.16 7.05 0.30
C ALA A 76 1.73 6.47 0.30
N GLN A 77 1.31 5.82 -0.79
CA GLN A 77 0.01 5.15 -0.86
C GLN A 77 -0.12 4.01 0.16
N LEU A 78 0.92 3.18 0.32
CA LEU A 78 0.93 2.06 1.25
C LEU A 78 0.91 2.52 2.71
N ILE A 79 1.60 3.62 3.04
CA ILE A 79 1.55 4.24 4.37
C ILE A 79 0.13 4.74 4.64
N ARG A 80 -0.48 5.46 3.70
CA ARG A 80 -1.85 5.96 3.83
C ARG A 80 -2.88 4.83 3.99
N ALA A 81 -2.71 3.74 3.24
CA ALA A 81 -3.56 2.56 3.35
C ALA A 81 -3.29 1.75 4.65
N GLY A 82 -2.29 2.14 5.44
CA GLY A 82 -1.90 1.47 6.68
C GLY A 82 -1.27 0.10 6.45
N TYR A 83 -0.69 -0.15 5.27
CA TYR A 83 0.03 -1.38 4.96
C TYR A 83 1.53 -1.27 5.26
N LEU A 84 2.07 -0.05 5.31
CA LEU A 84 3.49 0.21 5.54
C LEU A 84 3.68 1.18 6.71
N ASP A 85 4.56 0.81 7.66
CA ASP A 85 5.05 1.74 8.68
C ASP A 85 6.21 2.55 8.09
N GLU A 86 6.12 3.88 8.18
CA GLU A 86 7.17 4.80 7.72
C GLU A 86 8.54 4.51 8.34
N LYS A 87 8.58 3.93 9.54
CA LYS A 87 9.83 3.52 10.20
C LYS A 87 10.67 2.55 9.37
N LEU A 88 10.04 1.73 8.53
CA LEU A 88 10.74 0.81 7.62
C LEU A 88 11.50 1.54 6.51
N LEU A 89 11.27 2.84 6.34
CA LEU A 89 11.89 3.67 5.30
C LEU A 89 12.99 4.60 5.83
N VAL A 90 13.31 4.57 7.13
CA VAL A 90 14.29 5.47 7.76
C VAL A 90 15.69 5.40 7.12
N GLY A 91 16.06 4.24 6.59
CA GLY A 91 17.34 4.06 5.88
C GLY A 91 17.36 4.60 4.44
N LEU A 92 16.26 5.16 3.94
CA LEU A 92 16.27 5.92 2.69
C LEU A 92 16.88 7.31 2.92
N SER A 93 17.53 7.82 1.87
CA SER A 93 18.01 9.20 1.83
C SER A 93 16.88 10.22 2.08
N GLN A 94 17.26 11.37 2.64
CA GLN A 94 16.30 12.37 3.11
C GLN A 94 15.45 12.93 1.97
N ASP A 95 16.03 13.14 0.78
CA ASP A 95 15.32 13.59 -0.42
C ASP A 95 14.18 12.64 -0.81
N LYS A 96 14.41 11.32 -0.72
CA LYS A 96 13.38 10.31 -0.99
C LYS A 96 12.27 10.33 0.06
N ARG A 97 12.63 10.44 1.35
CA ARG A 97 11.65 10.53 2.45
C ARG A 97 10.83 11.82 2.37
N ASP A 98 11.43 12.93 1.97
CA ASP A 98 10.73 14.21 1.80
C ASP A 98 9.67 14.13 0.68
N VAL A 99 9.95 13.39 -0.40
CA VAL A 99 8.96 13.17 -1.47
C VAL A 99 7.76 12.40 -0.95
N ILE A 100 7.99 11.32 -0.21
CA ILE A 100 6.92 10.51 0.41
C ILE A 100 6.07 11.39 1.33
N GLN A 101 6.71 12.21 2.17
CA GLN A 101 6.01 13.12 3.08
C GLN A 101 5.21 14.19 2.35
N ARG A 102 5.74 14.78 1.28
CA ARG A 102 5.00 15.75 0.46
C ARG A 102 3.77 15.12 -0.18
N ASP A 103 3.88 13.89 -0.69
CA ASP A 103 2.75 13.18 -1.27
C ASP A 103 1.68 12.89 -0.22
N LEU A 104 2.07 12.45 0.98
CA LEU A 104 1.16 12.25 2.12
C LEU A 104 0.43 13.55 2.50
N ALA A 105 1.17 14.66 2.62
CA ALA A 105 0.61 15.98 2.97
C ALA A 105 -0.31 16.55 1.87
N PHE A 106 0.07 16.41 0.60
CA PHE A 106 -0.73 16.87 -0.54
C PHE A 106 -2.09 16.17 -0.57
N VAL A 107 -2.10 14.86 -0.38
CA VAL A 107 -3.35 14.09 -0.34
C VAL A 107 -4.20 14.49 0.87
N ALA A 108 -3.59 14.64 2.05
CA ALA A 108 -4.30 15.04 3.27
C ALA A 108 -5.01 16.40 3.10
N SER A 109 -4.35 17.39 2.50
CA SER A 109 -4.93 18.71 2.22
C SER A 109 -6.10 18.69 1.22
N ARG A 110 -6.09 17.76 0.25
CA ARG A 110 -7.21 17.56 -0.69
C ARG A 110 -8.43 16.92 -0.03
N SER A 111 -8.22 15.93 0.85
CA SER A 111 -9.33 15.33 1.61
C SER A 111 -9.98 16.30 2.59
N ALA A 112 -9.26 17.31 3.08
CA ALA A 112 -9.80 18.36 3.94
C ALA A 112 -10.55 19.48 3.17
N SER A 113 -10.45 19.52 1.84
CA SER A 113 -11.04 20.58 0.99
C SER A 113 -12.38 20.18 0.35
N PHE A 114 -12.90 18.99 0.63
CA PHE A 114 -14.24 18.55 0.19
C PHE A 114 -15.11 18.26 1.42
N PRO A 115 -16.12 19.10 1.73
CA PRO A 115 -17.14 18.81 2.73
C PRO A 115 -18.15 17.75 2.25
#